data_AF-Q86EL1-F1
#
_entry.id   AF-Q86EL1-F1
#
_cell.length_a   1.000
_cell.length_b   1.000
_cell.length_c   1.000
_cell.angle_alpha   90.00
_cell.angle_beta   90.00
_cell.angle_gamma   90.00
#
_symmetry.space_group_name_H-M   'P 1'
#
loop_
_entity.id
_entity.type
_entity.pdbx_description
1 polymer ?
#
loop_
_entity_poly.entity_id
_entity_poly.type
_entity_poly.pdbx_seq_one_letter_code
_entity_poly.pdbx_strand_id
1 'polypeptide(L)'
;MHAYTFKLLYEVTQGGRDLPSDDKDILAWVNEQLTEAKARPINSFRDPAISTGIPILQLLEHIKPNSTNKSIWLEGDSDDFSLCQYAISCCRKAGARVFTLPEHLKDLNGKMILTLFACLQVLYFSLKQKAENKQNRIKTNELKWLKLTDDNKTNGIE
;
A
#
# COMPACT_ATOMS: atom_id res chain seq x y z
N MET A 1 -0.82 22.84 -10.22
CA MET A 1 -1.14 21.95 -9.08
C MET A 1 -0.73 20.47 -9.29
N HIS A 2 -0.37 19.99 -10.49
CA HIS A 2 0.10 18.60 -10.68
C HIS A 2 1.56 18.33 -10.25
N ALA A 3 2.41 19.36 -10.26
CA ALA A 3 3.84 19.22 -9.98
C ALA A 3 4.16 18.80 -8.54
N TYR A 4 3.39 19.27 -7.55
CA TYR A 4 3.63 18.95 -6.14
C TYR A 4 3.27 17.49 -5.81
N THR A 5 2.15 17.00 -6.35
CA THR A 5 1.74 15.61 -6.19
C THR A 5 2.74 14.66 -6.85
N PHE A 6 3.18 14.97 -8.07
CA PHE A 6 4.23 14.21 -8.74
C PHE A 6 5.55 14.23 -7.97
N LYS A 7 5.96 15.40 -7.46
CA LYS A 7 7.16 15.53 -6.64
C LYS A 7 7.07 14.71 -5.35
N LEU A 8 5.92 14.73 -4.66
CA LEU A 8 5.70 13.93 -3.47
C LEU A 8 5.72 12.43 -3.75
N LEU A 9 5.12 12.00 -4.87
CA LEU A 9 5.16 10.60 -5.30
C LEU A 9 6.61 10.19 -5.62
N TYR A 10 7.35 11.04 -6.33
CA TYR A 10 8.76 10.85 -6.68
C TYR A 10 9.71 10.85 -5.46
N GLU A 11 9.46 11.70 -4.47
CA GLU A 11 10.28 11.75 -3.24
C GLU A 11 10.09 10.51 -2.35
N VAL A 12 8.92 9.86 -2.39
CA VAL A 12 8.74 8.59 -1.66
C VAL A 12 9.42 7.42 -2.40
N THR A 13 9.69 7.56 -3.69
CA THR A 13 10.33 6.53 -4.53
C THR A 13 11.85 6.69 -4.63
N GLN A 14 12.54 7.43 -3.74
CA GLN A 14 14.00 7.61 -3.70
C GLN A 14 14.87 6.31 -3.69
N GLY A 15 14.25 5.11 -3.78
CA GLY A 15 14.90 3.83 -4.08
C GLY A 15 14.69 3.29 -5.51
N GLY A 16 14.35 4.13 -6.49
CA GLY A 16 14.51 3.85 -7.92
C GLY A 16 13.94 2.52 -8.42
N ARG A 17 12.67 2.23 -8.13
CA ARG A 17 11.96 1.09 -8.76
C ARG A 17 10.62 1.57 -9.30
N ASP A 18 10.43 1.27 -10.59
CA ASP A 18 9.20 1.37 -11.40
C ASP A 18 7.94 1.61 -10.57
N LEU A 19 7.62 2.88 -10.32
CA LEU A 19 6.22 3.21 -10.15
C LEU A 19 5.68 3.35 -11.57
N PRO A 20 4.66 2.57 -11.95
CA PRO A 20 4.03 2.76 -13.23
C PRO A 20 3.62 4.22 -13.41
N SER A 21 4.16 4.83 -14.45
CA SER A 21 3.90 6.24 -14.77
C SER A 21 2.61 6.42 -15.58
N ASP A 22 2.03 5.30 -16.05
CA ASP A 22 0.80 5.28 -16.84
C ASP A 22 -0.41 4.87 -15.99
N ASP A 23 -1.54 5.52 -16.24
CA ASP A 23 -2.82 5.27 -15.60
C ASP A 23 -3.23 3.78 -15.69
N LYS A 24 -2.90 3.10 -16.80
CA LYS A 24 -3.27 1.69 -17.03
C LYS A 24 -2.55 0.73 -16.11
N ASP A 25 -1.27 0.97 -15.87
CA ASP A 25 -0.47 0.10 -15.03
C ASP A 25 -0.86 0.23 -13.55
N ILE A 26 -1.25 1.44 -13.10
CA ILE A 26 -1.83 1.65 -11.76
C ILE A 26 -3.12 0.82 -11.64
N LEU A 27 -3.97 0.83 -12.68
CA LEU A 27 -5.22 0.07 -12.68
C LEU A 27 -4.96 -1.45 -12.65
N ALA A 28 -3.97 -1.93 -13.41
CA ALA A 28 -3.54 -3.32 -13.36
C ALA A 28 -3.08 -3.73 -11.95
N TRP A 29 -2.21 -2.92 -11.34
CA TRP A 29 -1.75 -3.16 -9.96
C TRP A 29 -2.90 -3.19 -8.96
N VAL A 30 -3.84 -2.24 -9.04
CA VAL A 30 -5.02 -2.22 -8.15
C VAL A 30 -5.84 -3.50 -8.32
N ASN A 31 -6.05 -3.96 -9.54
CA ASN A 31 -6.81 -5.18 -9.82
C ASN A 31 -6.12 -6.45 -9.33
N GLU A 32 -4.79 -6.53 -9.41
CA GLU A 32 -4.03 -7.62 -8.81
C GLU A 32 -4.22 -7.65 -7.30
N GLN A 33 -4.06 -6.51 -6.63
CA GLN A 33 -4.21 -6.42 -5.17
C GLN A 33 -5.65 -6.67 -4.71
N LEU A 34 -6.65 -6.22 -5.46
CA LEU A 34 -8.06 -6.54 -5.18
C LEU A 34 -8.35 -8.03 -5.37
N THR A 35 -7.76 -8.66 -6.38
CA THR A 35 -7.90 -10.10 -6.63
C THR A 35 -7.30 -10.91 -5.47
N GLU A 36 -6.11 -10.52 -4.99
CA GLU A 36 -5.48 -11.11 -3.80
C GLU A 36 -6.33 -10.89 -2.54
N ALA A 37 -6.97 -9.72 -2.41
CA ALA A 37 -7.90 -9.38 -1.34
C ALA A 37 -9.26 -10.10 -1.44
N LYS A 38 -9.48 -10.92 -2.48
CA LYS A 38 -10.77 -11.56 -2.82
C LYS A 38 -11.92 -10.55 -3.00
N ALA A 39 -11.58 -9.34 -3.45
CA ALA A 39 -12.50 -8.27 -3.76
C ALA A 39 -12.83 -8.24 -5.26
N ARG A 40 -13.88 -7.50 -5.62
CA ARG A 40 -14.26 -7.31 -7.03
C ARG A 40 -13.24 -6.40 -7.72
N PRO A 41 -12.69 -6.78 -8.89
CA PRO A 41 -11.80 -5.91 -9.65
C PRO A 41 -12.57 -4.72 -10.24
N ILE A 42 -11.85 -3.64 -10.53
CA ILE A 42 -12.37 -2.40 -11.12
C ILE A 42 -11.94 -2.28 -12.58
N ASN A 43 -12.84 -1.80 -13.44
CA ASN A 43 -12.53 -1.61 -14.86
C ASN A 43 -11.98 -0.20 -15.16
N SER A 44 -12.29 0.77 -14.31
CA SER A 44 -11.91 2.17 -14.50
C SER A 44 -11.84 2.92 -13.17
N PHE A 45 -11.10 4.03 -13.13
CA PHE A 45 -11.10 4.97 -11.99
C PHE A 45 -12.43 5.73 -11.83
N ARG A 46 -13.40 5.52 -12.74
CA ARG A 46 -14.76 6.04 -12.67
C ARG A 46 -15.81 4.94 -12.43
N ASP A 47 -15.38 3.77 -11.96
CA ASP A 47 -16.29 2.67 -11.69
C ASP A 47 -17.25 3.02 -10.54
N PRO A 48 -18.58 2.87 -10.69
CA PRO A 48 -19.54 3.17 -9.64
C PRO A 48 -19.34 2.33 -8.38
N ALA A 49 -18.67 1.18 -8.45
CA ALA A 49 -18.32 0.43 -7.24
C ALA A 49 -17.45 1.25 -6.27
N ILE A 50 -16.66 2.21 -6.78
CA ILE A 50 -15.78 3.06 -5.98
C ILE A 50 -16.57 4.08 -5.15
N SER A 51 -17.77 4.49 -5.58
CA SER A 51 -18.57 5.49 -4.86
C SER A 51 -19.07 5.00 -3.49
N THR A 52 -19.09 3.68 -3.28
CA THR A 52 -19.40 3.06 -1.97
C THR A 52 -18.23 3.12 -0.99
N GLY A 53 -17.00 3.38 -1.47
CA GLY A 53 -15.78 3.36 -0.64
C GLY A 53 -15.30 1.96 -0.22
N ILE A 54 -16.09 0.90 -0.44
CA ILE A 54 -15.77 -0.49 -0.06
C ILE A 54 -14.50 -1.01 -0.76
N PRO A 55 -14.30 -0.82 -2.08
CA PRO A 55 -13.10 -1.33 -2.75
C PRO A 55 -11.80 -0.75 -2.17
N ILE A 56 -11.83 0.50 -1.72
CA ILE A 56 -10.68 1.18 -1.11
C ILE A 56 -10.36 0.59 0.26
N LEU A 57 -11.40 0.31 1.07
CA LEU A 57 -11.26 -0.32 2.38
C LEU A 57 -10.71 -1.75 2.25
N GLN A 58 -11.23 -2.53 1.30
CA GLN A 58 -10.76 -3.90 1.03
C GLN A 58 -9.29 -3.90 0.59
N LEU A 59 -8.92 -2.99 -0.32
CA LEU A 59 -7.53 -2.83 -0.74
C LEU A 59 -6.62 -2.42 0.44
N LEU A 60 -7.06 -1.48 1.27
CA LEU A 60 -6.27 -1.03 2.42
C LEU A 60 -6.05 -2.15 3.45
N GLU A 61 -7.08 -2.96 3.69
CA GLU A 61 -7.00 -4.11 4.59
C GLU A 61 -6.02 -5.17 4.09
N HIS A 62 -5.92 -5.37 2.77
CA HIS A 62 -4.91 -6.24 2.16
C HIS A 62 -3.49 -5.68 2.29
N ILE A 63 -3.31 -4.38 2.01
CA ILE A 63 -2.00 -3.72 2.09
C ILE A 63 -1.48 -3.69 3.53
N LYS A 64 -2.35 -3.42 4.49
CA LYS A 64 -2.00 -3.32 5.90
C LYS A 64 -3.10 -3.96 6.75
N PRO A 65 -2.91 -5.21 7.21
CA PRO A 65 -3.92 -5.92 7.98
C PRO A 65 -4.24 -5.18 9.29
N ASN A 66 -5.49 -5.24 9.73
CA ASN A 66 -6.01 -4.56 10.92
C ASN A 66 -5.98 -3.02 10.84
N SER A 67 -5.94 -2.45 9.64
CA SER A 67 -6.04 -0.99 9.46
C SER A 67 -7.48 -0.48 9.46
N THR A 68 -8.43 -1.38 9.20
CA THR A 68 -9.85 -1.07 9.13
C THR A 68 -10.64 -1.94 10.09
N ASN A 69 -11.77 -1.44 10.58
CA ASN A 69 -12.73 -2.26 11.33
C ASN A 69 -13.74 -2.83 10.33
N LYS A 70 -13.68 -4.15 10.12
CA LYS A 70 -14.53 -4.86 9.15
C LYS A 70 -16.01 -4.75 9.47
N SER A 71 -16.40 -4.74 10.74
CA SER A 71 -17.82 -4.65 11.14
C SER A 71 -18.52 -3.45 10.50
N ILE A 72 -17.85 -2.29 10.49
CA ILE A 72 -18.41 -1.03 9.98
C ILE A 72 -18.83 -1.11 8.51
N TRP A 73 -18.08 -1.83 7.68
CA TRP A 73 -18.33 -1.89 6.23
C TRP A 73 -18.86 -3.24 5.73
N LEU A 74 -18.86 -4.29 6.57
CA LEU A 74 -19.50 -5.57 6.26
C LEU A 74 -21.00 -5.57 6.56
N GLU A 75 -21.43 -4.83 7.59
CA GLU A 75 -22.81 -4.86 8.07
C GLU A 75 -23.79 -4.09 7.17
N GLY A 76 -23.29 -3.31 6.20
CA GLY A 76 -24.09 -2.73 5.11
C GLY A 76 -25.12 -1.67 5.52
N ASP A 77 -25.19 -1.30 6.80
CA ASP A 77 -26.18 -0.37 7.35
C ASP A 77 -25.74 1.11 7.27
N SER A 78 -24.47 1.36 6.96
CA SER A 78 -23.89 2.71 6.94
C SER A 78 -24.02 3.37 5.57
N ASP A 79 -24.34 4.66 5.56
CA ASP A 79 -24.38 5.47 4.34
C ASP A 79 -23.07 5.40 3.53
N ASP A 80 -23.17 5.27 2.21
CA ASP A 80 -22.04 5.26 1.27
C ASP A 80 -21.09 6.45 1.47
N PHE A 81 -21.64 7.63 1.76
CA PHE A 81 -20.85 8.83 2.00
C PHE A 81 -20.04 8.76 3.30
N SER A 82 -20.65 8.22 4.36
CA SER A 82 -19.99 7.97 5.65
C SER A 82 -18.87 6.91 5.48
N LEU A 83 -19.11 5.88 4.67
CA LEU A 83 -18.08 4.89 4.30
C LEU A 83 -16.92 5.52 3.53
N CYS A 84 -17.18 6.42 2.59
CA CYS A 84 -16.13 7.15 1.87
C CYS A 84 -15.29 8.03 2.81
N GLN A 85 -15.92 8.74 3.75
CA GLN A 85 -15.23 9.50 4.79
C GLN A 85 -14.36 8.61 5.67
N TYR A 86 -14.91 7.47 6.08
CA TYR A 86 -14.20 6.46 6.85
C TYR A 86 -12.99 5.91 6.09
N ALA A 87 -13.16 5.54 4.81
CA ALA A 87 -12.09 5.04 3.94
C ALA A 87 -10.90 6.01 3.87
N ILE A 88 -11.15 7.29 3.58
CA ILE A 88 -10.10 8.31 3.50
C ILE A 88 -9.38 8.47 4.86
N SER A 89 -10.15 8.47 5.95
CA SER A 89 -9.60 8.57 7.30
C SER A 89 -8.69 7.38 7.63
N CYS A 90 -9.10 6.17 7.27
CA CYS A 90 -8.30 4.96 7.40
C CYS A 90 -7.03 5.00 6.54
N CYS A 91 -7.11 5.46 5.29
CA CYS A 91 -5.92 5.61 4.44
C CYS A 91 -4.89 6.56 5.08
N ARG A 92 -5.35 7.70 5.61
CA ARG A 92 -4.48 8.65 6.32
C ARG A 92 -3.88 8.04 7.58
N LYS A 93 -4.69 7.33 8.38
CA LYS A 93 -4.24 6.62 9.59
C LYS A 93 -3.21 5.53 9.28
N ALA A 94 -3.33 4.87 8.13
CA ALA A 94 -2.35 3.89 7.67
C ALA A 94 -1.01 4.53 7.30
N GLY A 95 -0.99 5.83 7.01
CA GLY A 95 0.19 6.62 6.66
C GLY A 95 0.23 7.06 5.19
N ALA A 96 -0.85 6.88 4.43
CA ALA A 96 -0.92 7.34 3.04
C ALA A 96 -1.14 8.86 2.99
N ARG A 97 -0.38 9.55 2.13
CA ARG A 97 -0.51 11.00 1.92
C ARG A 97 -1.67 11.27 0.94
N VAL A 98 -2.89 11.10 1.45
CA VAL A 98 -4.11 11.21 0.64
C VAL A 98 -4.64 12.64 0.65
N PHE A 99 -4.79 13.20 -0.56
CA PHE A 99 -5.34 14.53 -0.80
C PHE A 99 -6.80 14.52 -1.25
N THR A 100 -7.39 13.34 -1.46
CA THR A 100 -8.77 13.22 -1.92
C THR A 100 -9.77 13.54 -0.82
N LEU A 101 -10.87 14.17 -1.23
CA LEU A 101 -12.06 14.38 -0.42
C LEU A 101 -13.09 13.26 -0.67
N PRO A 102 -13.98 12.98 0.30
CA PRO A 102 -15.06 12.00 0.14
C PRO A 102 -16.01 12.37 -1.02
N GLU A 103 -16.19 13.66 -1.27
CA GLU A 103 -16.98 14.18 -2.39
C GLU A 103 -16.42 13.73 -3.75
N HIS A 104 -15.10 13.65 -3.89
CA HIS A 104 -14.46 13.21 -5.13
C HIS A 104 -14.68 11.72 -5.43
N LEU A 105 -14.95 10.91 -4.40
CA LEU A 105 -15.33 9.49 -4.56
C LEU A 105 -16.78 9.39 -5.02
N LYS A 106 -17.67 10.19 -4.42
CA LYS A 106 -19.09 10.25 -4.78
C LYS A 106 -19.30 10.74 -6.21
N ASP A 107 -18.56 11.79 -6.62
CA ASP A 107 -18.62 12.36 -7.97
C ASP A 107 -17.80 11.57 -9.00
N LEU A 108 -17.14 10.47 -8.58
CA LEU A 108 -16.30 9.63 -9.44
C LEU A 108 -15.25 10.42 -10.23
N ASN A 109 -14.57 11.36 -9.55
CA ASN A 109 -13.53 12.17 -10.16
C ASN A 109 -12.27 11.33 -10.40
N GLY A 110 -12.16 10.74 -11.60
CA GLY A 110 -11.09 9.83 -11.97
C GLY A 110 -9.66 10.35 -11.71
N LYS A 111 -9.39 11.66 -11.85
CA LYS A 111 -8.05 12.23 -11.59
C LYS A 111 -7.67 12.15 -10.10
N MET A 112 -8.64 12.44 -9.24
CA MET A 112 -8.44 12.37 -7.78
C MET A 112 -8.34 10.93 -7.32
N ILE A 113 -9.20 10.05 -7.84
CA ILE A 113 -9.21 8.61 -7.53
C ILE A 113 -7.90 7.93 -7.98
N LEU A 114 -7.41 8.26 -9.17
CA LEU A 114 -6.10 7.79 -9.63
C LEU A 114 -4.99 8.17 -8.66
N THR A 115 -4.98 9.43 -8.23
CA THR A 115 -3.99 9.94 -7.27
C THR A 115 -4.07 9.21 -5.93
N LEU A 116 -5.28 8.87 -5.47
CA LEU A 116 -5.50 8.09 -4.25
C LEU A 116 -4.87 6.69 -4.36
N PHE A 117 -5.12 5.97 -5.45
CA PHE A 117 -4.54 4.65 -5.67
C PHE A 117 -3.02 4.70 -5.80
N ALA A 118 -2.48 5.70 -6.49
CA ALA A 118 -1.03 5.93 -6.55
C ALA A 118 -0.43 6.12 -5.15
N CYS A 119 -1.08 6.92 -4.29
CA CYS A 119 -0.64 7.11 -2.91
C CYS A 119 -0.71 5.80 -2.08
N LEU A 120 -1.69 4.94 -2.32
CA LEU A 120 -1.79 3.63 -1.67
C LEU A 120 -0.70 2.66 -2.16
N GLN A 121 -0.41 2.66 -3.46
CA GLN A 121 0.67 1.86 -4.03
C GLN A 121 2.03 2.26 -3.46
N VAL A 122 2.29 3.57 -3.33
CA VAL A 122 3.48 4.11 -2.68
C VAL A 122 3.58 3.66 -1.22
N LEU A 123 2.45 3.65 -0.50
CA LEU A 123 2.41 3.13 0.88
C LEU A 123 2.73 1.63 0.93
N TYR A 124 2.17 0.83 0.03
CA TYR A 124 2.43 -0.60 -0.07
C TYR A 124 3.93 -0.88 -0.25
N PHE A 125 4.58 -0.25 -1.23
CA PHE A 125 6.01 -0.41 -1.45
C PHE A 125 6.86 0.06 -0.27
N SER A 126 6.46 1.15 0.39
CA SER A 126 7.13 1.65 1.59
C SER A 126 7.06 0.65 2.75
N LEU A 127 5.92 -0.03 2.92
CA LEU A 127 5.75 -1.07 3.94
C LEU A 127 6.57 -2.32 3.61
N LYS A 128 6.57 -2.75 2.35
CA LYS A 128 7.36 -3.88 1.87
C LYS A 128 8.86 -3.67 2.10
N GLN A 129 9.39 -2.49 1.75
CA GLN A 129 10.79 -2.13 2.00
C GLN A 129 11.15 -2.14 3.49
N LYS A 130 10.24 -1.65 4.36
CA LYS A 130 10.45 -1.70 5.82
C LYS A 130 10.50 -3.14 6.34
N ALA A 131 9.64 -4.03 5.81
CA ALA A 131 9.65 -5.45 6.17
C ALA A 131 10.95 -6.15 5.74
N GLU A 132 11.40 -5.92 4.50
CA GLU A 132 12.66 -6.43 3.95
C GLU A 132 13.88 -5.94 4.76
N ASN A 133 13.93 -4.64 5.07
CA ASN A 133 15.01 -4.06 5.87
C ASN A 133 15.05 -4.59 7.30
N LYS A 134 13.88 -4.83 7.92
CA LYS A 134 13.79 -5.45 9.25
C LYS A 134 14.35 -6.87 9.22
N GLN A 135 14.03 -7.66 8.20
CA GLN A 135 14.55 -9.02 8.05
C GLN A 135 16.06 -9.04 7.83
N ASN A 136 16.60 -8.13 7.01
CA ASN A 136 18.04 -8.01 6.80
C ASN A 136 18.78 -7.60 8.08
N ARG A 137 18.20 -6.70 8.88
CA ARG A 137 18.76 -6.36 10.20
C ARG A 137 18.81 -7.55 11.15
N ILE A 138 17.74 -8.35 11.20
CA ILE A 138 17.69 -9.55 12.04
C ILE A 138 18.77 -10.55 11.59
N LYS A 139 18.82 -10.89 10.30
CA LYS A 139 19.87 -11.77 9.73
C LYS A 139 21.30 -11.28 9.99
N THR A 140 21.53 -9.97 9.91
CA THR A 140 22.86 -9.38 10.15
C THR A 140 23.27 -9.45 11.63
N ASN A 141 22.32 -9.33 12.55
CA ASN A 141 22.59 -9.42 13.98
C ASN A 141 22.73 -10.87 14.48
N GLU A 142 22.02 -11.82 13.88
CA GLU A 142 22.02 -13.23 14.34
C GLU A 142 23.30 -14.03 14.01
N LEU A 143 24.21 -13.51 13.17
CA LEU A 143 25.32 -14.31 12.62
C LEU A 143 26.72 -13.73 12.82
N LYS A 144 26.89 -12.71 13.69
CA LYS A 144 28.19 -12.06 13.90
C LYS A 144 29.04 -12.68 15.02
N TRP A 145 28.42 -13.32 16.01
CA TRP A 145 29.10 -13.87 17.20
C TRP A 145 29.17 -15.40 17.21
N LEU A 146 28.35 -16.10 16.42
CA LEU A 146 28.29 -17.56 16.36
C LEU A 146 29.34 -18.19 15.40
N LYS A 147 30.07 -17.37 14.64
CA LYS A 147 31.26 -17.85 13.92
C LYS A 147 32.42 -17.95 14.91
N LEU A 148 32.35 -18.92 15.82
CA LEU A 148 33.56 -19.44 16.43
C LEU A 148 34.40 -20.00 15.27
N THR A 149 35.51 -19.33 14.99
CA THR A 149 36.65 -19.87 14.27
C THR A 149 37.11 -21.12 15.01
N ASP A 150 36.62 -22.28 14.59
CA ASP A 150 37.32 -23.54 14.83
C ASP A 150 38.28 -23.77 13.65
N ASP A 151 39.17 -22.80 13.46
CA ASP A 151 40.43 -23.00 12.75
C ASP A 151 41.47 -23.44 13.78
N ASN A 152 41.26 -24.57 14.45
CA ASN A 152 42.39 -25.30 15.02
C ASN A 152 42.88 -26.28 13.95
N LYS A 153 43.60 -25.69 13.00
CA LYS A 153 44.51 -26.36 12.08
C LYS A 153 45.22 -27.48 12.83
N THR A 154 44.95 -28.71 12.40
CA THR A 154 46.00 -29.70 12.19
C THR A 154 47.27 -28.98 11.71
N ASN A 155 48.34 -28.99 12.49
CA ASN A 155 49.72 -29.19 12.05
C ASN A 155 50.70 -29.02 13.21
N GLY A 156 51.13 -30.16 13.73
CA GLY A 156 52.37 -30.36 14.48
C GLY A 156 52.79 -31.80 14.26
N ILE A 157 53.37 -32.04 13.08
CA ILE A 157 54.15 -33.25 12.77
C ILE A 157 55.50 -33.11 13.49
N GLU A 158 56.03 -34.25 13.91
CA GLU A 158 57.35 -34.56 14.53
C GLU A 158 57.32 -34.88 16.03
#